data_AF-A0A094CHS5-F1
#
_entry.id   AF-A0A094CHS5-F1
#
_cell.length_a   1.000
_cell.length_b   1.000
_cell.length_c   1.000
_cell.angle_alpha   90.00
_cell.angle_beta   90.00
_cell.angle_gamma   90.00
#
_symmetry.space_group_name_H-M   'P 1'
#
loop_
_entity.id
_entity.type
_entity.pdbx_description
1 polymer ?
#
loop_
_entity_poly.entity_id
_entity_poly.type
_entity_poly.pdbx_seq_one_letter_code
_entity_poly.pdbx_strand_id
1 'polypeptide(L)'
;MSRTPFGPVPPPIPYGRKLPEPPRRPSLADTAEIMSVNAVYYPNYRAYRGETPATLNYKCISHVYYAYAHVNADGFLSDELADGTMEVDGVNGCLGSFMVLKNKYPHLKVLLSIGGVDSSQSFRILSETAARRDNFARSANLLVREARLDGIDIDWQHPDDAQQGSNFLSLLATVRLYLPLEDYTVVVPLPTNSWALQHIDLPKIEEYVDLVNLTAYDFSGPWRPTAGHHAQLYRAQEGENSGSAAVEHILSTGFPAKKILLGIPVYGRSFIGATAPGDQYHSNGGDDGIFEYKALPRPGTQEVVDTERCAAVCVGGDGGFVTYDNPETVAMKGRYCKEQGLGVSLPLLLSPMLSLAFGRCMDRDGNLGIAIVAPHTLEASGGDVELGLGFWSGDGSGSYWERVNLPRLFPDRSTPPPPTAMPVTSVPCLKADPPVRHPQRCNAGLRRYGASPPATPLAPPRSPVPSLPPCTLDE
;
A
#
# COMPACT_ATOMS: atom_id res chain seq x y z
N MET A 1 36.63 16.06 -17.02
CA MET A 1 36.55 14.61 -16.71
C MET A 1 35.82 14.48 -15.38
N SER A 2 34.51 14.23 -15.41
CA SER A 2 33.78 13.76 -14.24
C SER A 2 34.30 12.37 -13.86
N ARG A 3 34.37 12.07 -12.57
CA ARG A 3 34.43 10.68 -12.10
C ARG A 3 32.99 10.22 -11.92
N THR A 4 32.65 9.05 -12.47
CA THR A 4 31.47 8.32 -12.01
C THR A 4 31.63 8.03 -10.51
N PRO A 5 30.58 8.12 -9.69
CA PRO A 5 30.70 7.88 -8.25
C PRO A 5 31.03 6.42 -7.92
N PHE A 6 30.65 5.49 -8.80
CA PHE A 6 30.93 4.07 -8.68
C PHE A 6 32.29 3.68 -9.29
N GLY A 7 32.99 2.78 -8.60
CA GLY A 7 34.31 2.27 -8.98
C GLY A 7 34.28 1.27 -10.15
N PRO A 8 35.45 0.71 -10.55
CA PRO A 8 35.53 -0.24 -11.66
C PRO A 8 34.73 -1.53 -11.36
N VAL A 9 34.03 -2.02 -12.37
CA VAL A 9 33.15 -3.20 -12.29
C VAL A 9 33.94 -4.44 -11.85
N PRO A 10 33.45 -5.22 -10.85
CA PRO A 10 34.10 -6.47 -10.44
C PRO A 10 34.17 -7.50 -11.57
N PRO A 11 35.23 -8.33 -11.64
CA PRO A 11 35.34 -9.39 -12.64
C PRO A 11 34.22 -10.44 -12.48
N PRO A 12 33.81 -11.12 -13.57
CA PRO A 12 32.76 -12.13 -13.53
C PRO A 12 33.16 -13.34 -12.67
N ILE A 13 32.17 -13.95 -12.01
CA ILE A 13 32.36 -15.14 -11.18
C ILE A 13 32.67 -16.35 -12.08
N PRO A 14 33.73 -17.14 -11.83
CA PRO A 14 34.03 -18.32 -12.63
C PRO A 14 32.90 -19.36 -12.59
N TYR A 15 32.42 -19.77 -13.77
CA TYR A 15 31.52 -20.91 -13.92
C TYR A 15 32.15 -22.18 -13.33
N GLY A 16 31.45 -22.86 -12.41
CA GLY A 16 31.89 -24.15 -11.86
C GLY A 16 31.67 -24.41 -10.37
N ARG A 17 31.13 -23.45 -9.59
CA ARG A 17 30.68 -23.77 -8.21
C ARG A 17 29.49 -24.74 -8.24
N LYS A 18 29.49 -25.71 -7.32
CA LYS A 18 28.30 -26.54 -7.04
C LYS A 18 27.15 -25.65 -6.58
N LEU A 19 25.93 -26.01 -7.00
CA LEU A 19 24.70 -25.45 -6.43
C LEU A 19 24.63 -25.80 -4.93
N PRO A 20 24.11 -24.89 -4.07
CA PRO A 20 23.73 -25.22 -2.70
C PRO A 20 22.69 -26.35 -2.65
N GLU A 21 22.59 -27.03 -1.51
CA GLU A 21 21.46 -27.92 -1.25
C GLU A 21 20.20 -27.09 -0.96
N PRO A 22 18.99 -27.53 -1.37
CA PRO A 22 17.77 -26.78 -1.16
C PRO A 22 17.47 -26.60 0.34
N PRO A 23 16.93 -25.43 0.75
CA PRO A 23 16.72 -25.11 2.16
C PRO A 23 15.77 -26.09 2.86
N ARG A 24 15.96 -26.26 4.17
CA ARG A 24 15.13 -27.14 5.01
C ARG A 24 13.66 -26.71 5.00
N ARG A 25 12.76 -27.69 5.14
CA ARG A 25 11.32 -27.43 5.32
C ARG A 25 11.06 -26.54 6.55
N PRO A 26 10.09 -25.61 6.50
CA PRO A 26 9.92 -24.57 7.52
C PRO A 26 9.42 -25.08 8.88
N SER A 27 9.66 -24.28 9.92
CA SER A 27 9.07 -24.45 11.25
C SER A 27 7.79 -23.61 11.44
N LEU A 28 7.09 -23.80 12.56
CA LEU A 28 5.92 -23.00 12.95
C LEU A 28 6.26 -21.52 13.22
N ALA A 29 7.50 -21.19 13.59
CA ALA A 29 7.93 -19.80 13.78
C ALA A 29 7.91 -19.04 12.44
N ASP A 30 8.36 -19.72 11.37
CA ASP A 30 8.50 -19.20 10.02
C ASP A 30 7.13 -18.92 9.33
N THR A 31 6.02 -19.31 9.97
CA THR A 31 4.64 -18.96 9.58
C THR A 31 4.18 -17.69 10.30
N ALA A 32 4.59 -17.49 11.56
CA ALA A 32 4.28 -16.28 12.32
C ALA A 32 4.99 -15.04 11.75
N GLU A 33 6.17 -15.22 11.14
CA GLU A 33 6.93 -14.14 10.50
C GLU A 33 6.18 -13.51 9.31
N ILE A 34 5.68 -14.32 8.36
CA ILE A 34 4.92 -13.79 7.22
C ILE A 34 3.55 -13.23 7.60
N MET A 35 2.92 -13.76 8.65
CA MET A 35 1.73 -13.15 9.26
C MET A 35 1.98 -11.75 9.86
N SER A 36 3.23 -11.27 9.90
CA SER A 36 3.60 -9.88 10.23
C SER A 36 3.99 -9.02 9.03
N VAL A 37 4.07 -9.58 7.81
CA VAL A 37 4.46 -8.85 6.60
C VAL A 37 3.29 -7.99 6.10
N ASN A 38 3.36 -6.72 6.48
CA ASN A 38 2.68 -5.61 5.84
C ASN A 38 3.70 -4.79 5.04
N ALA A 39 3.58 -4.83 3.71
CA ALA A 39 4.49 -4.17 2.78
C ALA A 39 3.82 -2.99 2.07
N VAL A 40 4.59 -1.95 1.74
CA VAL A 40 4.08 -0.79 0.97
C VAL A 40 5.02 -0.43 -0.17
N TYR A 41 4.47 -0.06 -1.33
CA TYR A 41 5.27 0.67 -2.34
C TYR A 41 5.47 2.12 -1.89
N TYR A 42 6.61 2.71 -2.19
CA TYR A 42 6.84 4.16 -2.06
C TYR A 42 7.39 4.69 -3.40
N PRO A 43 6.56 5.35 -4.23
CA PRO A 43 7.02 6.01 -5.44
C PRO A 43 7.87 7.25 -5.11
N ASN A 44 9.09 7.33 -5.62
CA ASN A 44 10.06 8.40 -5.34
C ASN A 44 9.51 9.81 -5.61
N TYR A 45 8.73 9.99 -6.68
CA TYR A 45 8.07 11.25 -7.03
C TYR A 45 7.15 11.83 -5.93
N ARG A 46 6.76 11.03 -4.92
CA ARG A 46 6.00 11.49 -3.75
C ARG A 46 6.76 12.54 -2.93
N ALA A 47 8.10 12.52 -2.93
CA ALA A 47 8.92 13.53 -2.27
C ALA A 47 8.58 14.96 -2.72
N TYR A 48 8.37 15.18 -4.03
CA TYR A 48 8.00 16.48 -4.59
C TYR A 48 6.61 16.98 -4.16
N ARG A 49 5.74 16.08 -3.67
CA ARG A 49 4.41 16.43 -3.13
C ARG A 49 4.45 16.76 -1.62
N GLY A 50 5.63 16.79 -1.01
CA GLY A 50 5.81 16.86 0.45
C GLY A 50 5.47 15.56 1.16
N GLU A 51 5.27 14.48 0.41
CA GLU A 51 4.80 13.18 0.87
C GLU A 51 6.00 12.25 1.12
N THR A 52 6.93 12.70 1.97
CA THR A 52 8.28 12.12 2.20
C THR A 52 8.26 10.77 2.96
N PRO A 53 9.37 10.00 2.99
CA PRO A 53 9.43 8.73 3.71
C PRO A 53 9.11 8.84 5.20
N ALA A 54 9.43 9.95 5.88
CA ALA A 54 9.09 10.14 7.28
C ALA A 54 7.57 10.31 7.56
N THR A 55 6.74 10.51 6.54
CA THR A 55 5.27 10.57 6.68
C THR A 55 4.62 9.20 6.90
N LEU A 56 5.33 8.10 6.64
CA LEU A 56 4.84 6.73 6.80
C LEU A 56 4.89 6.22 8.27
N ASN A 57 3.98 5.31 8.59
CA ASN A 57 3.75 4.77 9.92
C ASN A 57 4.43 3.40 10.12
N TYR A 58 5.73 3.44 10.37
CA TYR A 58 6.56 2.25 10.63
C TYR A 58 6.23 1.48 11.93
N LYS A 59 5.14 1.81 12.63
CA LYS A 59 4.57 0.96 13.70
C LYS A 59 3.76 -0.21 13.15
N CYS A 60 3.29 -0.11 11.90
CA CYS A 60 2.55 -1.17 11.21
C CYS A 60 3.20 -1.60 9.90
N ILE A 61 3.99 -0.74 9.25
CA ILE A 61 4.77 -1.10 8.06
C ILE A 61 6.01 -1.91 8.47
N SER A 62 6.25 -3.01 7.75
CA SER A 62 7.40 -3.90 7.93
C SER A 62 8.37 -3.88 6.74
N HIS A 63 7.86 -3.70 5.53
CA HIS A 63 8.62 -3.69 4.28
C HIS A 63 8.24 -2.45 3.46
N VAL A 64 9.22 -1.81 2.84
CA VAL A 64 9.01 -0.78 1.82
C VAL A 64 9.65 -1.22 0.51
N TYR A 65 8.88 -1.15 -0.57
CA TYR A 65 9.30 -1.36 -1.94
C TYR A 65 9.53 0.01 -2.58
N TYR A 66 10.80 0.42 -2.68
CA TYR A 66 11.19 1.75 -3.14
C TYR A 66 11.11 1.83 -4.67
N ALA A 67 10.14 2.58 -5.17
CA ALA A 67 9.67 2.53 -6.55
C ALA A 67 10.06 3.81 -7.32
N TYR A 68 10.69 3.76 -8.48
CA TYR A 68 11.33 2.62 -9.13
C TYR A 68 12.77 2.97 -9.51
N ALA A 69 13.66 1.97 -9.58
CA ALA A 69 14.84 2.07 -10.44
C ALA A 69 14.47 1.61 -11.86
N HIS A 70 15.12 2.18 -12.86
CA HIS A 70 14.81 1.93 -14.27
C HIS A 70 15.75 0.91 -14.92
N VAL A 71 15.16 0.19 -15.87
CA VAL A 71 15.78 -0.94 -16.55
C VAL A 71 16.45 -0.48 -17.85
N ASN A 72 17.74 -0.14 -17.74
CA ASN A 72 18.65 0.06 -18.88
C ASN A 72 19.87 -0.86 -18.78
N ALA A 73 20.70 -0.92 -19.83
CA ALA A 73 21.81 -1.87 -19.96
C ALA A 73 22.82 -1.86 -18.77
N ASP A 74 23.01 -0.71 -18.13
CA ASP A 74 23.91 -0.51 -17.00
C ASP A 74 23.19 -0.52 -15.62
N GLY A 75 21.87 -0.34 -15.59
CA GLY A 75 21.03 -0.23 -14.39
C GLY A 75 21.18 1.10 -13.64
N PHE A 76 20.09 1.83 -13.39
CA PHE A 76 20.15 3.16 -12.77
C PHE A 76 18.93 3.50 -11.91
N LEU A 77 19.14 4.38 -10.93
CA LEU A 77 18.09 5.05 -10.15
C LEU A 77 17.28 5.96 -11.08
N SER A 78 15.94 5.94 -11.02
CA SER A 78 15.12 6.66 -12.01
C SER A 78 15.21 8.18 -11.87
N ASP A 79 15.41 8.67 -10.65
CA ASP A 79 15.42 10.08 -10.33
C ASP A 79 16.55 10.38 -9.33
N GLU A 80 17.75 10.66 -9.84
CA GLU A 80 18.91 11.02 -8.99
C GLU A 80 18.65 12.23 -8.08
N LEU A 81 17.63 13.06 -8.37
CA LEU A 81 17.21 14.16 -7.51
C LEU A 81 16.41 13.64 -6.31
N ALA A 82 15.27 12.97 -6.52
CA ALA A 82 14.44 12.41 -5.45
C ALA A 82 15.12 11.27 -4.67
N ASP A 83 15.91 10.44 -5.37
CA ASP A 83 16.50 9.22 -4.82
C ASP A 83 17.68 9.54 -3.90
N GLY A 84 18.52 10.54 -4.24
CA GLY A 84 19.82 10.75 -3.58
C GLY A 84 20.41 12.15 -3.48
N THR A 85 19.80 13.23 -4.02
CA THR A 85 20.45 14.57 -4.00
C THR A 85 19.60 15.77 -3.56
N MET A 86 18.27 15.72 -3.59
CA MET A 86 17.43 16.75 -2.96
C MET A 86 17.42 16.59 -1.43
N GLU A 87 17.03 17.64 -0.68
CA GLU A 87 16.77 17.49 0.75
C GLU A 87 15.44 16.75 0.98
N VAL A 88 15.49 15.65 1.72
CA VAL A 88 14.33 14.87 2.18
C VAL A 88 14.53 14.55 3.65
N ASP A 89 13.58 14.96 4.50
CA ASP A 89 13.59 14.71 5.95
C ASP A 89 14.90 15.15 6.68
N GLY A 90 15.58 16.17 6.15
CA GLY A 90 16.85 16.70 6.68
C GLY A 90 18.11 15.94 6.25
N VAL A 91 18.01 15.04 5.26
CA VAL A 91 19.12 14.29 4.66
C VAL A 91 19.02 14.26 3.13
N ASN A 92 20.02 13.71 2.44
CA ASN A 92 20.04 13.65 0.97
C ASN A 92 19.18 12.48 0.44
N GLY A 93 18.12 12.82 -0.29
CA GLY A 93 17.26 11.88 -1.00
C GLY A 93 16.40 10.97 -0.12
N CYS A 94 15.41 10.33 -0.73
CA CYS A 94 14.56 9.39 -0.01
C CYS A 94 15.35 8.19 0.51
N LEU A 95 16.35 7.70 -0.23
CA LEU A 95 17.21 6.59 0.22
C LEU A 95 17.96 6.97 1.51
N GLY A 96 18.43 8.21 1.62
CA GLY A 96 19.01 8.73 2.86
C GLY A 96 18.02 8.73 4.02
N SER A 97 16.79 9.21 3.79
CA SER A 97 15.73 9.20 4.81
C SER A 97 15.38 7.77 5.25
N PHE A 98 15.23 6.83 4.31
CA PHE A 98 15.01 5.41 4.62
C PHE A 98 16.12 4.81 5.48
N MET A 99 17.39 5.17 5.27
CA MET A 99 18.48 4.73 6.15
C MET A 99 18.38 5.31 7.56
N VAL A 100 17.95 6.56 7.72
CA VAL A 100 17.66 7.12 9.06
C VAL A 100 16.47 6.39 9.71
N LEU A 101 15.45 6.06 8.94
CA LEU A 101 14.24 5.37 9.41
C LEU A 101 14.51 3.92 9.82
N LYS A 102 15.36 3.17 9.10
CA LYS A 102 15.82 1.82 9.52
C LYS A 102 16.52 1.83 10.87
N ASN A 103 17.36 2.85 11.16
CA ASN A 103 17.99 3.00 12.47
C ASN A 103 16.97 3.28 13.60
N LYS A 104 15.82 3.89 13.28
CA LYS A 104 14.72 4.18 14.21
C LYS A 104 13.74 3.02 14.37
N TYR A 105 13.63 2.17 13.35
CA TYR A 105 12.70 1.04 13.27
C TYR A 105 13.46 -0.21 12.78
N PRO A 106 14.19 -0.93 13.66
CA PRO A 106 15.09 -2.02 13.24
C PRO A 106 14.42 -3.25 12.60
N HIS A 107 13.09 -3.32 12.61
CA HIS A 107 12.31 -4.35 11.91
C HIS A 107 11.99 -3.97 10.45
N LEU A 108 12.29 -2.74 10.03
CA LEU A 108 11.97 -2.23 8.70
C LEU A 108 12.96 -2.75 7.66
N LYS A 109 12.46 -3.51 6.68
CA LYS A 109 13.19 -3.78 5.43
C LYS A 109 12.82 -2.73 4.37
N VAL A 110 13.80 -2.28 3.59
CA VAL A 110 13.62 -1.41 2.43
C VAL A 110 14.32 -2.07 1.25
N LEU A 111 13.55 -2.38 0.21
CA LEU A 111 13.99 -3.08 -1.00
C LEU A 111 13.89 -2.12 -2.19
N LEU A 112 14.73 -2.30 -3.21
CA LEU A 112 14.62 -1.55 -4.46
C LEU A 112 13.63 -2.22 -5.40
N SER A 113 12.53 -1.56 -5.79
CA SER A 113 11.71 -2.03 -6.91
C SER A 113 12.36 -1.59 -8.21
N ILE A 114 12.74 -2.54 -9.06
CA ILE A 114 13.21 -2.27 -10.42
C ILE A 114 12.13 -2.73 -11.38
N GLY A 115 11.56 -1.81 -12.17
CA GLY A 115 10.50 -2.17 -13.12
C GLY A 115 9.43 -1.11 -13.33
N GLY A 116 8.17 -1.49 -13.08
CA GLY A 116 6.99 -0.75 -13.50
C GLY A 116 6.62 -1.01 -14.97
N VAL A 117 5.39 -0.62 -15.35
CA VAL A 117 4.82 -0.80 -16.69
C VAL A 117 5.73 -0.27 -17.81
N ASP A 118 6.41 0.86 -17.59
CA ASP A 118 7.31 1.51 -18.55
C ASP A 118 8.59 0.70 -18.84
N SER A 119 8.96 -0.22 -17.94
CA SER A 119 10.20 -1.01 -18.04
C SER A 119 10.01 -2.40 -18.68
N SER A 120 8.78 -2.85 -18.94
CA SER A 120 8.51 -4.23 -19.38
C SER A 120 9.16 -4.62 -20.71
N GLN A 121 9.28 -3.68 -21.66
CA GLN A 121 9.99 -3.91 -22.93
C GLN A 121 11.51 -4.06 -22.70
N SER A 122 12.09 -3.36 -21.73
CA SER A 122 13.50 -3.55 -21.36
C SER A 122 13.75 -4.88 -20.67
N PHE A 123 12.80 -5.37 -19.84
CA PHE A 123 12.88 -6.70 -19.23
C PHE A 123 12.88 -7.83 -20.25
N ARG A 124 12.02 -7.74 -21.29
CA ARG A 124 12.06 -8.66 -22.44
C ARG A 124 13.47 -8.75 -23.02
N ILE A 125 14.07 -7.61 -23.35
CA ILE A 125 15.40 -7.54 -23.98
C ILE A 125 16.51 -8.05 -23.03
N LEU A 126 16.52 -7.68 -21.75
CA LEU A 126 17.60 -8.12 -20.84
C LEU A 126 17.50 -9.60 -20.47
N SER A 127 16.29 -10.15 -20.39
CA SER A 127 16.07 -11.53 -19.96
C SER A 127 16.49 -12.56 -21.03
N GLU A 128 16.54 -12.18 -22.31
CA GLU A 128 16.92 -13.04 -23.45
C GLU A 128 18.24 -13.81 -23.26
N THR A 129 19.32 -13.17 -22.78
CA THR A 129 20.67 -13.76 -22.82
C THR A 129 21.34 -13.79 -21.45
N ALA A 130 22.11 -14.85 -21.18
CA ALA A 130 22.80 -15.03 -19.91
C ALA A 130 23.70 -13.83 -19.54
N ALA A 131 24.40 -13.24 -20.52
CA ALA A 131 25.25 -12.07 -20.31
C ALA A 131 24.47 -10.80 -19.92
N ARG A 132 23.27 -10.57 -20.50
CA ARG A 132 22.42 -9.43 -20.10
C ARG A 132 21.82 -9.65 -18.70
N ARG A 133 21.36 -10.86 -18.38
CA ARG A 133 20.88 -11.23 -17.03
C ARG A 133 21.98 -11.09 -15.96
N ASP A 134 23.19 -11.51 -16.28
CA ASP A 134 24.38 -11.41 -15.41
C ASP A 134 24.81 -9.95 -15.17
N ASN A 135 24.80 -9.10 -16.20
CA ASN A 135 25.00 -7.66 -16.04
C ASN A 135 23.91 -7.02 -15.16
N PHE A 136 22.63 -7.30 -15.44
CA PHE A 136 21.51 -6.78 -14.65
C PHE A 136 21.63 -7.17 -13.18
N ALA A 137 21.87 -8.45 -12.87
CA ALA A 137 22.01 -8.95 -11.51
C ALA A 137 23.22 -8.34 -10.79
N ARG A 138 24.34 -8.08 -11.50
CA ARG A 138 25.50 -7.38 -10.96
C ARG A 138 25.18 -5.92 -10.61
N SER A 139 24.57 -5.17 -11.52
CA SER A 139 24.21 -3.76 -11.28
C SER A 139 23.15 -3.61 -10.18
N ALA A 140 22.13 -4.47 -10.18
CA ALA A 140 21.14 -4.55 -9.11
C ALA A 140 21.79 -4.76 -7.73
N ASN A 141 22.72 -5.70 -7.63
CA ASN A 141 23.47 -5.95 -6.39
C ASN A 141 24.34 -4.76 -5.96
N LEU A 142 25.00 -4.07 -6.91
CA LEU A 142 25.74 -2.85 -6.60
C LEU A 142 24.83 -1.75 -6.03
N LEU A 143 23.66 -1.50 -6.65
CA LEU A 143 22.69 -0.52 -6.14
C LEU A 143 22.18 -0.89 -4.74
N VAL A 144 21.76 -2.14 -4.53
CA VAL A 144 21.27 -2.65 -3.24
C VAL A 144 22.35 -2.51 -2.15
N ARG A 145 23.61 -2.81 -2.46
CA ARG A 145 24.72 -2.76 -1.48
C ARG A 145 25.17 -1.35 -1.13
N GLU A 146 25.36 -0.46 -2.12
CA GLU A 146 25.79 0.92 -1.88
C GLU A 146 24.68 1.72 -1.15
N ALA A 147 23.41 1.51 -1.50
CA ALA A 147 22.26 2.12 -0.82
C ALA A 147 21.85 1.41 0.49
N ARG A 148 22.53 0.30 0.87
CA ARG A 148 22.27 -0.48 2.11
C ARG A 148 20.83 -0.98 2.26
N LEU A 149 20.25 -1.39 1.14
CA LEU A 149 18.91 -1.97 1.03
C LEU A 149 18.94 -3.46 1.40
N ASP A 150 17.80 -3.98 1.85
CA ASP A 150 17.66 -5.35 2.38
C ASP A 150 17.24 -6.36 1.30
N GLY A 151 17.22 -5.93 0.03
CA GLY A 151 16.70 -6.73 -1.05
C GLY A 151 16.24 -5.95 -2.28
N ILE A 152 15.53 -6.66 -3.16
CA ILE A 152 15.06 -6.19 -4.45
C ILE A 152 13.65 -6.71 -4.74
N ASP A 153 12.87 -5.95 -5.50
CA ASP A 153 11.56 -6.30 -6.04
C ASP A 153 11.63 -6.19 -7.57
N ILE A 154 11.38 -7.31 -8.28
CA ILE A 154 11.58 -7.43 -9.74
C ILE A 154 10.23 -7.28 -10.46
N ASP A 155 9.85 -6.05 -10.77
CA ASP A 155 8.52 -5.69 -11.27
C ASP A 155 8.43 -5.70 -12.81
N TRP A 156 8.55 -6.89 -13.41
CA TRP A 156 8.23 -7.09 -14.82
C TRP A 156 6.72 -7.30 -14.98
N GLN A 157 6.04 -6.33 -15.60
CA GLN A 157 4.61 -6.38 -15.88
C GLN A 157 4.35 -6.54 -17.40
N HIS A 158 4.48 -7.71 -18.01
CA HIS A 158 4.78 -9.05 -17.50
C HIS A 158 5.28 -9.93 -18.67
N PRO A 159 5.77 -11.17 -18.42
CA PRO A 159 6.05 -12.11 -19.50
C PRO A 159 4.78 -12.47 -20.29
N ASP A 160 4.75 -12.16 -21.60
CA ASP A 160 3.59 -12.36 -22.48
C ASP A 160 3.58 -13.71 -23.24
N ASP A 161 4.68 -14.47 -23.16
CA ASP A 161 4.86 -15.77 -23.82
C ASP A 161 5.71 -16.75 -22.99
N ALA A 162 5.71 -18.04 -23.35
CA ALA A 162 6.40 -19.11 -22.62
C ALA A 162 7.95 -19.03 -22.70
N GLN A 163 8.53 -18.40 -23.73
CA GLN A 163 9.95 -18.12 -23.81
C GLN A 163 10.33 -16.97 -22.88
N GLN A 164 9.50 -15.94 -22.79
CA GLN A 164 9.67 -14.83 -21.84
C GLN A 164 9.50 -15.31 -20.40
N GLY A 165 8.55 -16.21 -20.11
CA GLY A 165 8.43 -16.89 -18.82
C GLY A 165 9.68 -17.71 -18.44
N SER A 166 10.23 -18.45 -19.41
CA SER A 166 11.49 -19.19 -19.24
C SER A 166 12.70 -18.27 -19.03
N ASN A 167 12.72 -17.11 -19.71
CA ASN A 167 13.73 -16.08 -19.54
C ASN A 167 13.60 -15.37 -18.17
N PHE A 168 12.38 -15.19 -17.67
CA PHE A 168 12.08 -14.60 -16.37
C PHE A 168 12.53 -15.51 -15.22
N LEU A 169 12.20 -16.81 -15.27
CA LEU A 169 12.74 -17.79 -14.33
C LEU A 169 14.29 -17.77 -14.35
N SER A 170 14.88 -17.70 -15.55
CA SER A 170 16.34 -17.60 -15.70
C SER A 170 16.92 -16.29 -15.14
N LEU A 171 16.13 -15.20 -15.12
CA LEU A 171 16.51 -13.91 -14.54
C LEU A 171 16.49 -13.98 -13.01
N LEU A 172 15.40 -14.48 -12.42
CA LEU A 172 15.29 -14.66 -10.96
C LEU A 172 16.39 -15.57 -10.42
N ALA A 173 16.67 -16.68 -11.11
CA ALA A 173 17.80 -17.54 -10.78
C ALA A 173 19.16 -16.83 -10.86
N THR A 174 19.36 -15.94 -11.85
CA THR A 174 20.60 -15.16 -11.96
C THR A 174 20.69 -14.07 -10.88
N VAL A 175 19.58 -13.41 -10.54
CA VAL A 175 19.51 -12.42 -9.45
C VAL A 175 19.86 -13.07 -8.10
N ARG A 176 19.31 -14.26 -7.81
CA ARG A 176 19.57 -14.99 -6.55
C ARG A 176 21.04 -15.42 -6.38
N LEU A 177 21.82 -15.59 -7.47
CA LEU A 177 23.27 -15.83 -7.38
C LEU A 177 24.07 -14.61 -6.90
N TYR A 178 23.54 -13.39 -7.11
CA TYR A 178 24.16 -12.14 -6.68
C TYR A 178 23.57 -11.62 -5.37
N LEU A 179 22.29 -11.91 -5.07
CA LEU A 179 21.57 -11.54 -3.86
C LEU A 179 21.14 -12.81 -3.08
N PRO A 180 22.07 -13.46 -2.35
CA PRO A 180 21.81 -14.71 -1.63
C PRO A 180 20.72 -14.57 -0.55
N LEU A 181 20.06 -15.69 -0.24
CA LEU A 181 18.89 -15.77 0.65
C LEU A 181 19.22 -15.37 2.10
N GLU A 182 20.46 -15.63 2.51
CA GLU A 182 20.98 -15.36 3.84
C GLU A 182 21.16 -13.86 4.14
N ASP A 183 21.34 -13.04 3.10
CA ASP A 183 21.62 -11.60 3.20
C ASP A 183 20.50 -10.72 2.62
N TYR A 184 19.72 -11.20 1.64
CA TYR A 184 18.83 -10.38 0.81
C TYR A 184 17.46 -11.01 0.50
N THR A 185 16.41 -10.19 0.65
CA THR A 185 15.04 -10.53 0.25
C THR A 185 14.84 -10.28 -1.25
N VAL A 186 14.33 -11.25 -2.02
CA VAL A 186 13.91 -11.07 -3.43
C VAL A 186 12.40 -11.21 -3.53
N VAL A 187 11.73 -10.17 -4.03
CA VAL A 187 10.28 -10.11 -4.24
C VAL A 187 9.96 -10.05 -5.73
N VAL A 188 8.81 -10.59 -6.11
CA VAL A 188 8.27 -10.51 -7.46
C VAL A 188 6.78 -10.14 -7.40
N PRO A 189 6.34 -9.06 -8.07
CA PRO A 189 4.94 -8.81 -8.32
C PRO A 189 4.41 -9.80 -9.35
N LEU A 190 3.28 -10.44 -9.08
CA LEU A 190 2.65 -11.40 -9.99
C LEU A 190 1.27 -10.91 -10.45
N PRO A 191 0.96 -11.00 -11.75
CA PRO A 191 -0.37 -10.72 -12.27
C PRO A 191 -1.37 -11.75 -11.74
N THR A 192 -2.56 -11.26 -11.42
CA THR A 192 -3.70 -12.08 -10.95
C THR A 192 -4.58 -12.62 -12.07
N ASN A 193 -4.30 -12.24 -13.33
CA ASN A 193 -5.00 -12.74 -14.51
C ASN A 193 -4.35 -14.02 -15.05
N SER A 194 -5.16 -14.98 -15.49
CA SER A 194 -4.68 -16.29 -15.94
C SER A 194 -3.86 -16.25 -17.23
N TRP A 195 -4.09 -15.27 -18.11
CA TRP A 195 -3.47 -15.21 -19.43
C TRP A 195 -1.99 -14.81 -19.40
N ALA A 196 -1.55 -14.03 -18.41
CA ALA A 196 -0.13 -13.81 -18.13
C ALA A 196 0.42 -14.89 -17.20
N LEU A 197 -0.32 -15.24 -16.13
CA LEU A 197 0.15 -16.13 -15.08
C LEU A 197 0.46 -17.55 -15.58
N GLN A 198 -0.24 -18.03 -16.61
CA GLN A 198 0.04 -19.32 -17.29
C GLN A 198 1.45 -19.43 -17.91
N HIS A 199 2.15 -18.32 -18.12
CA HIS A 199 3.51 -18.31 -18.66
C HIS A 199 4.58 -18.37 -17.57
N ILE A 200 4.21 -18.22 -16.29
CA ILE A 200 5.13 -18.19 -15.15
C ILE A 200 5.18 -19.57 -14.48
N ASP A 201 6.38 -20.15 -14.39
CA ASP A 201 6.61 -21.47 -13.77
C ASP A 201 6.60 -21.34 -12.23
N LEU A 202 5.39 -21.19 -11.68
CA LEU A 202 5.15 -20.91 -10.25
C LEU A 202 5.94 -21.83 -9.30
N PRO A 203 5.96 -23.18 -9.49
CA PRO A 203 6.74 -24.06 -8.62
C PRO A 203 8.25 -23.83 -8.68
N LYS A 204 8.81 -23.35 -9.81
CA LYS A 204 10.26 -23.10 -9.93
C LYS A 204 10.67 -21.70 -9.49
N ILE A 205 9.84 -20.67 -9.65
CA ILE A 205 10.20 -19.33 -9.13
C ILE A 205 10.25 -19.33 -7.60
N GLU A 206 9.51 -20.23 -6.93
CA GLU A 206 9.52 -20.47 -5.48
C GLU A 206 10.94 -20.67 -4.94
N GLU A 207 11.79 -21.39 -5.68
CA GLU A 207 13.19 -21.67 -5.33
C GLU A 207 14.07 -20.40 -5.27
N TYR A 208 13.65 -19.31 -5.92
CA TYR A 208 14.45 -18.10 -6.11
C TYR A 208 13.88 -16.86 -5.40
N VAL A 209 12.59 -16.82 -5.08
CA VAL A 209 11.93 -15.66 -4.43
C VAL A 209 11.60 -15.92 -2.96
N ASP A 210 11.66 -14.87 -2.14
CA ASP A 210 11.19 -14.88 -0.75
C ASP A 210 9.68 -14.69 -0.67
N LEU A 211 9.17 -13.72 -1.45
CA LEU A 211 7.76 -13.32 -1.46
C LEU A 211 7.29 -13.08 -2.90
N VAL A 212 6.03 -13.35 -3.16
CA VAL A 212 5.30 -12.91 -4.35
C VAL A 212 4.20 -11.95 -3.94
N ASN A 213 4.12 -10.82 -4.62
CA ASN A 213 3.12 -9.77 -4.37
C ASN A 213 2.02 -9.86 -5.44
N LEU A 214 0.83 -10.36 -5.08
CA LEU A 214 -0.25 -10.51 -6.05
C LEU A 214 -0.91 -9.17 -6.33
N THR A 215 -0.88 -8.73 -7.58
CA THR A 215 -1.54 -7.49 -8.01
C THR A 215 -3.06 -7.72 -8.14
N ALA A 216 -3.73 -7.89 -7.00
CA ALA A 216 -5.17 -8.19 -6.88
C ALA A 216 -6.05 -6.95 -7.01
N TYR A 217 -5.72 -6.14 -8.01
CA TYR A 217 -6.33 -4.87 -8.36
C TYR A 217 -6.24 -4.66 -9.88
N ASP A 218 -6.93 -3.64 -10.37
CA ASP A 218 -7.08 -3.33 -11.79
C ASP A 218 -7.69 -4.47 -12.63
N PHE A 219 -8.62 -5.22 -12.01
CA PHE A 219 -9.52 -6.15 -12.71
C PHE A 219 -10.49 -5.45 -13.69
N SER A 220 -10.73 -4.15 -13.50
CA SER A 220 -11.54 -3.31 -14.38
C SER A 220 -11.04 -1.87 -14.35
N GLY A 221 -11.15 -1.15 -15.47
CA GLY A 221 -10.65 0.21 -15.64
C GLY A 221 -11.00 0.76 -17.04
N PRO A 222 -10.42 1.91 -17.45
CA PRO A 222 -10.73 2.58 -18.73
C PRO A 222 -10.62 1.73 -20.00
N TRP A 223 -9.91 0.59 -19.94
CA TRP A 223 -9.72 -0.39 -21.01
C TRP A 223 -10.87 -1.41 -21.18
N ARG A 224 -11.96 -1.30 -20.42
CA ARG A 224 -13.12 -2.22 -20.48
C ARG A 224 -14.36 -1.50 -21.05
N PRO A 225 -15.26 -2.17 -21.78
CA PRO A 225 -16.45 -1.51 -22.35
C PRO A 225 -17.54 -1.18 -21.32
N THR A 226 -17.38 -1.65 -20.08
CA THR A 226 -18.36 -1.51 -18.99
C THR A 226 -17.66 -1.29 -17.64
N ALA A 227 -18.38 -0.66 -16.72
CA ALA A 227 -17.95 -0.50 -15.34
C ALA A 227 -17.92 -1.84 -14.60
N GLY A 228 -17.15 -1.90 -13.51
CA GLY A 228 -17.07 -3.06 -12.63
C GLY A 228 -16.05 -2.83 -11.54
N HIS A 229 -16.07 -3.68 -10.50
CA HIS A 229 -15.07 -3.63 -9.45
C HIS A 229 -13.65 -3.79 -10.02
N HIS A 230 -12.69 -3.05 -9.47
CA HIS A 230 -11.30 -3.16 -9.88
C HIS A 230 -10.46 -4.05 -8.94
N ALA A 231 -10.95 -4.36 -7.74
CA ALA A 231 -10.15 -5.02 -6.69
C ALA A 231 -10.96 -6.04 -5.85
N GLN A 232 -12.00 -6.65 -6.41
CA GLN A 232 -12.84 -7.63 -5.73
C GLN A 232 -12.02 -8.81 -5.18
N LEU A 233 -12.29 -9.20 -3.93
CA LEU A 233 -11.72 -10.40 -3.34
C LEU A 233 -12.36 -11.65 -3.98
N TYR A 234 -13.68 -11.65 -4.12
CA TYR A 234 -14.45 -12.76 -4.68
C TYR A 234 -15.09 -12.40 -6.03
N ARG A 235 -15.46 -13.44 -6.79
CA ARG A 235 -15.96 -13.37 -8.17
C ARG A 235 -17.48 -13.60 -8.24
N ALA A 236 -18.14 -12.95 -9.21
CA ALA A 236 -19.57 -13.15 -9.50
C ALA A 236 -19.86 -14.56 -10.03
N GLN A 237 -18.92 -15.05 -10.84
CA GLN A 237 -19.13 -16.09 -11.84
C GLN A 237 -17.79 -16.75 -12.15
N GLU A 238 -17.87 -17.96 -12.70
CA GLU A 238 -16.69 -18.68 -13.16
C GLU A 238 -15.94 -17.88 -14.25
N GLY A 239 -14.62 -17.83 -14.17
CA GLY A 239 -13.77 -17.05 -15.08
C GLY A 239 -13.71 -15.52 -14.88
N GLU A 240 -14.41 -14.93 -13.90
CA GLU A 240 -14.10 -13.55 -13.48
C GLU A 240 -12.84 -13.54 -12.60
N ASN A 241 -11.87 -12.68 -12.92
CA ASN A 241 -10.66 -12.48 -12.11
C ASN A 241 -11.04 -11.90 -10.73
N SER A 242 -10.42 -12.41 -9.66
CA SER A 242 -10.58 -11.90 -8.31
C SER A 242 -9.36 -12.25 -7.45
N GLY A 243 -9.19 -11.57 -6.31
CA GLY A 243 -8.08 -11.83 -5.40
C GLY A 243 -8.02 -13.29 -4.91
N SER A 244 -9.17 -13.87 -4.56
CA SER A 244 -9.24 -15.26 -4.09
C SER A 244 -8.91 -16.26 -5.20
N ALA A 245 -9.44 -16.08 -6.42
CA ALA A 245 -9.19 -16.99 -7.53
C ALA A 245 -7.71 -17.05 -7.93
N ALA A 246 -6.99 -15.92 -7.83
CA ALA A 246 -5.55 -15.88 -8.05
C ALA A 246 -4.76 -16.60 -6.94
N VAL A 247 -5.14 -16.41 -5.67
CA VAL A 247 -4.56 -17.15 -4.53
C VAL A 247 -4.83 -18.66 -4.66
N GLU A 248 -6.09 -19.05 -4.89
CA GLU A 248 -6.51 -20.45 -5.10
C GLU A 248 -5.71 -21.12 -6.23
N HIS A 249 -5.53 -20.43 -7.36
CA HIS A 249 -4.72 -20.93 -8.47
C HIS A 249 -3.25 -21.13 -8.07
N ILE A 250 -2.62 -20.13 -7.45
CA ILE A 250 -1.20 -20.19 -7.07
C ILE A 250 -0.96 -21.29 -6.01
N LEU A 251 -1.84 -21.40 -5.00
CA LEU A 251 -1.81 -22.48 -4.01
C LEU A 251 -1.99 -23.87 -4.66
N SER A 252 -2.83 -23.99 -5.71
CA SER A 252 -3.04 -25.26 -6.42
C SER A 252 -1.78 -25.79 -7.13
N THR A 253 -0.80 -24.93 -7.42
CA THR A 253 0.52 -25.34 -7.95
C THR A 253 1.46 -25.92 -6.90
N GLY A 254 1.08 -25.86 -5.61
CA GLY A 254 1.95 -26.24 -4.48
C GLY A 254 2.78 -25.08 -3.92
N PHE A 255 2.62 -23.86 -4.44
CA PHE A 255 3.32 -22.67 -3.95
C PHE A 255 2.98 -22.40 -2.47
N PRO A 256 3.95 -22.14 -1.58
CA PRO A 256 3.68 -21.91 -0.16
C PRO A 256 2.82 -20.67 0.07
N ALA A 257 1.66 -20.82 0.73
CA ALA A 257 0.82 -19.70 1.16
C ALA A 257 1.61 -18.60 1.88
N LYS A 258 2.53 -19.02 2.76
CA LYS A 258 3.44 -18.14 3.49
C LYS A 258 4.49 -17.40 2.64
N LYS A 259 4.50 -17.55 1.31
CA LYS A 259 5.29 -16.69 0.41
C LYS A 259 4.42 -15.70 -0.36
N ILE A 260 3.11 -15.66 -0.12
CA ILE A 260 2.16 -14.85 -0.88
C ILE A 260 1.77 -13.61 -0.06
N LEU A 261 1.82 -12.43 -0.68
CA LEU A 261 1.17 -11.22 -0.20
C LEU A 261 -0.03 -10.89 -1.09
N LEU A 262 -1.19 -10.60 -0.50
CA LEU A 262 -2.32 -10.05 -1.26
C LEU A 262 -2.16 -8.53 -1.40
N GLY A 263 -2.14 -8.04 -2.63
CA GLY A 263 -2.14 -6.61 -2.94
C GLY A 263 -3.51 -5.97 -2.73
N ILE A 264 -3.59 -4.88 -1.96
CA ILE A 264 -4.84 -4.13 -1.73
C ILE A 264 -4.63 -2.65 -2.11
N PRO A 265 -5.36 -2.10 -3.11
CA PRO A 265 -5.11 -0.79 -3.67
C PRO A 265 -5.49 0.35 -2.71
N VAL A 266 -4.70 1.42 -2.73
CA VAL A 266 -4.93 2.64 -1.95
C VAL A 266 -5.45 3.78 -2.85
N TYR A 267 -6.33 3.41 -3.77
CA TYR A 267 -6.92 4.26 -4.80
C TYR A 267 -8.23 3.67 -5.30
N GLY A 268 -9.01 4.45 -6.05
CA GLY A 268 -10.24 3.98 -6.69
C GLY A 268 -10.30 4.28 -8.18
N ARG A 269 -10.99 3.44 -8.96
CA ARG A 269 -11.22 3.64 -10.39
C ARG A 269 -12.65 4.09 -10.69
N SER A 270 -12.78 5.08 -11.57
CA SER A 270 -14.00 5.86 -11.83
C SER A 270 -14.59 5.58 -13.22
N PHE A 271 -15.92 5.56 -13.30
CA PHE A 271 -16.70 5.28 -14.51
C PHE A 271 -17.91 6.24 -14.58
N ILE A 272 -17.79 7.34 -15.33
CA ILE A 272 -18.81 8.38 -15.45
C ILE A 272 -19.90 7.95 -16.44
N GLY A 273 -21.15 7.98 -15.96
CA GLY A 273 -22.34 7.48 -16.66
C GLY A 273 -22.83 6.12 -16.12
N ALA A 274 -21.94 5.36 -15.48
CA ALA A 274 -22.29 4.11 -14.80
C ALA A 274 -22.79 4.33 -13.36
N THR A 275 -23.56 3.38 -12.86
CA THR A 275 -24.12 3.32 -11.49
C THR A 275 -23.84 2.00 -10.78
N ALA A 276 -23.61 0.91 -11.53
CA ALA A 276 -23.36 -0.43 -11.03
C ALA A 276 -22.35 -1.19 -11.93
N PRO A 277 -21.77 -2.31 -11.46
CA PRO A 277 -21.01 -3.22 -12.31
C PRO A 277 -21.85 -3.72 -13.51
N GLY A 278 -21.26 -3.71 -14.70
CA GLY A 278 -21.92 -4.07 -15.96
C GLY A 278 -22.52 -2.90 -16.74
N ASP A 279 -22.72 -1.73 -16.11
CA ASP A 279 -23.19 -0.53 -16.81
C ASP A 279 -22.19 -0.04 -17.87
N GLN A 280 -22.69 0.55 -18.95
CA GLN A 280 -21.86 1.35 -19.85
C GLN A 280 -21.50 2.71 -19.21
N TYR A 281 -20.34 3.23 -19.57
CA TYR A 281 -19.87 4.56 -19.17
C TYR A 281 -19.35 5.31 -20.40
N HIS A 282 -19.24 6.64 -20.32
CA HIS A 282 -18.83 7.49 -21.44
C HIS A 282 -17.52 8.25 -21.22
N SER A 283 -17.05 8.33 -19.97
CA SER A 283 -15.76 8.93 -19.60
C SER A 283 -15.35 8.46 -18.20
N ASN A 284 -14.17 8.83 -17.74
CA ASN A 284 -13.65 8.50 -16.41
C ASN A 284 -13.29 9.80 -15.66
N GLY A 285 -13.38 9.79 -14.33
CA GLY A 285 -13.07 10.94 -13.46
C GLY A 285 -11.75 10.74 -12.69
N GLY A 286 -11.15 11.84 -12.24
CA GLY A 286 -9.84 11.83 -11.60
C GLY A 286 -8.69 11.88 -12.62
N ASP A 287 -7.51 11.41 -12.22
CA ASP A 287 -6.29 11.37 -13.04
C ASP A 287 -6.13 9.97 -13.65
N ASP A 288 -6.10 9.87 -14.99
CA ASP A 288 -6.26 8.59 -15.75
C ASP A 288 -7.43 7.68 -15.26
N GLY A 289 -8.55 8.29 -14.88
CA GLY A 289 -9.69 7.57 -14.32
C GLY A 289 -9.49 7.06 -12.88
N ILE A 290 -8.49 7.58 -12.16
CA ILE A 290 -8.13 7.20 -10.80
C ILE A 290 -8.31 8.36 -9.82
N PHE A 291 -8.84 8.07 -8.64
CA PHE A 291 -8.81 8.96 -7.47
C PHE A 291 -7.88 8.41 -6.38
N GLU A 292 -7.03 9.28 -5.79
CA GLU A 292 -6.30 8.96 -4.55
C GLU A 292 -7.32 8.62 -3.45
N TYR A 293 -7.12 7.58 -2.63
CA TYR A 293 -8.12 7.21 -1.61
C TYR A 293 -8.45 8.36 -0.66
N LYS A 294 -7.49 9.26 -0.35
CA LYS A 294 -7.73 10.45 0.49
C LYS A 294 -8.77 11.44 -0.07
N ALA A 295 -9.24 11.20 -1.29
CA ALA A 295 -10.30 11.95 -1.97
C ALA A 295 -11.58 11.11 -2.19
N LEU A 296 -11.75 10.00 -1.46
CA LEU A 296 -12.91 9.10 -1.50
C LEU A 296 -13.60 9.01 -0.11
N PRO A 297 -14.93 8.83 -0.03
CA PRO A 297 -15.90 8.90 -1.14
C PRO A 297 -15.96 10.30 -1.80
N ARG A 298 -16.47 10.38 -3.03
CA ARG A 298 -16.56 11.66 -3.75
C ARG A 298 -17.56 12.62 -3.09
N PRO A 299 -17.33 13.95 -3.09
CA PRO A 299 -18.23 14.91 -2.45
C PRO A 299 -19.69 14.77 -2.94
N GLY A 300 -20.62 14.64 -2.00
CA GLY A 300 -22.06 14.48 -2.30
C GLY A 300 -22.48 13.07 -2.74
N THR A 301 -21.57 12.08 -2.72
CA THR A 301 -21.90 10.67 -2.96
C THR A 301 -22.07 9.90 -1.65
N GLN A 302 -22.73 8.74 -1.70
CA GLN A 302 -22.80 7.80 -0.59
C GLN A 302 -21.85 6.61 -0.85
N GLU A 303 -21.09 6.21 0.16
CA GLU A 303 -20.33 4.95 0.16
C GLU A 303 -21.24 3.76 0.46
N VAL A 304 -21.02 2.66 -0.25
CA VAL A 304 -21.66 1.36 -0.05
C VAL A 304 -20.58 0.28 -0.15
N VAL A 305 -20.62 -0.72 0.72
CA VAL A 305 -19.75 -1.90 0.65
C VAL A 305 -20.52 -3.05 0.01
N ASP A 306 -20.00 -3.57 -1.10
CA ASP A 306 -20.39 -4.89 -1.60
C ASP A 306 -19.68 -5.95 -0.74
N THR A 307 -20.45 -6.59 0.14
CA THR A 307 -19.95 -7.60 1.08
C THR A 307 -19.71 -8.95 0.42
N GLU A 308 -20.40 -9.27 -0.69
CA GLU A 308 -20.16 -10.49 -1.47
C GLU A 308 -18.82 -10.42 -2.19
N ARG A 309 -18.41 -9.22 -2.64
CA ARG A 309 -17.14 -8.98 -3.35
C ARG A 309 -16.00 -8.50 -2.46
N CYS A 310 -16.34 -8.04 -1.26
CA CYS A 310 -15.45 -7.28 -0.37
C CYS A 310 -14.80 -6.10 -1.11
N ALA A 311 -15.64 -5.24 -1.70
CA ALA A 311 -15.22 -4.06 -2.45
C ALA A 311 -16.11 -2.85 -2.13
N ALA A 312 -15.53 -1.66 -1.98
CA ALA A 312 -16.25 -0.44 -1.69
C ALA A 312 -16.59 0.29 -2.99
N VAL A 313 -17.72 1.00 -2.98
CA VAL A 313 -18.15 1.85 -4.09
C VAL A 313 -18.75 3.15 -3.57
N CYS A 314 -18.63 4.22 -4.34
CA CYS A 314 -19.45 5.42 -4.18
C CYS A 314 -19.97 5.88 -5.56
N VAL A 315 -21.23 6.32 -5.62
CA VAL A 315 -21.92 6.61 -6.89
C VAL A 315 -22.35 8.07 -6.97
N GLY A 316 -21.98 8.74 -8.06
CA GLY A 316 -22.39 10.10 -8.42
C GLY A 316 -21.24 11.11 -8.48
N GLY A 317 -21.56 12.38 -8.27
CA GLY A 317 -20.58 13.47 -8.28
C GLY A 317 -19.82 13.58 -9.61
N ASP A 318 -18.53 13.85 -9.52
CA ASP A 318 -17.58 13.88 -10.64
C ASP A 318 -16.95 12.51 -10.97
N GLY A 319 -17.29 11.47 -10.19
CA GLY A 319 -16.71 10.12 -10.34
C GLY A 319 -17.62 9.10 -11.02
N GLY A 320 -18.92 9.35 -11.13
CA GLY A 320 -19.89 8.32 -11.56
C GLY A 320 -19.88 7.14 -10.61
N PHE A 321 -19.83 5.91 -11.12
CA PHE A 321 -19.48 4.73 -10.32
C PHE A 321 -17.98 4.74 -10.04
N VAL A 322 -17.57 4.91 -8.78
CA VAL A 322 -16.18 4.76 -8.34
C VAL A 322 -16.08 3.53 -7.46
N THR A 323 -15.14 2.63 -7.76
CA THR A 323 -14.86 1.41 -6.97
C THR A 323 -13.45 1.48 -6.37
N TYR A 324 -13.30 1.04 -5.13
CA TYR A 324 -12.08 1.13 -4.33
C TYR A 324 -12.10 0.15 -3.15
N ASP A 325 -11.07 0.20 -2.30
CA ASP A 325 -11.07 -0.41 -0.97
C ASP A 325 -11.26 0.66 0.11
N ASN A 326 -12.16 0.40 1.07
CA ASN A 326 -12.29 1.17 2.30
C ASN A 326 -11.81 0.32 3.51
N PRO A 327 -11.69 0.88 4.72
CA PRO A 327 -11.19 0.13 5.87
C PRO A 327 -12.01 -1.12 6.24
N GLU A 328 -13.30 -1.18 5.89
CA GLU A 328 -14.12 -2.38 6.09
C GLU A 328 -13.75 -3.49 5.09
N THR A 329 -13.53 -3.17 3.82
CA THR A 329 -13.09 -4.17 2.82
C THR A 329 -11.64 -4.58 3.02
N VAL A 330 -10.77 -3.66 3.46
CA VAL A 330 -9.42 -4.02 3.94
C VAL A 330 -9.51 -4.95 5.15
N ALA A 331 -10.48 -4.77 6.06
CA ALA A 331 -10.69 -5.70 7.17
C ALA A 331 -11.21 -7.08 6.71
N MET A 332 -12.07 -7.14 5.70
CA MET A 332 -12.50 -8.40 5.07
C MET A 332 -11.31 -9.14 4.42
N LYS A 333 -10.49 -8.43 3.64
CA LYS A 333 -9.29 -8.97 2.99
C LYS A 333 -8.20 -9.38 3.97
N GLY A 334 -8.00 -8.60 5.04
CA GLY A 334 -7.07 -8.95 6.12
C GLY A 334 -7.48 -10.21 6.89
N ARG A 335 -8.79 -10.44 7.09
CA ARG A 335 -9.30 -11.71 7.63
C ARG A 335 -9.04 -12.86 6.67
N TYR A 336 -9.34 -12.70 5.37
CA TYR A 336 -9.03 -13.69 4.34
C TYR A 336 -7.53 -14.06 4.31
N CYS A 337 -6.62 -13.07 4.33
CA CYS A 337 -5.18 -13.35 4.41
C CYS A 337 -4.80 -14.15 5.66
N LYS A 338 -5.37 -13.83 6.84
CA LYS A 338 -5.15 -14.61 8.06
C LYS A 338 -5.68 -16.05 7.93
N GLU A 339 -6.85 -16.23 7.34
CA GLU A 339 -7.49 -17.55 7.15
C GLU A 339 -6.73 -18.43 6.15
N GLN A 340 -6.11 -17.83 5.12
CA GLN A 340 -5.30 -18.52 4.11
C GLN A 340 -3.79 -18.60 4.45
N GLY A 341 -3.31 -17.89 5.49
CA GLY A 341 -1.90 -17.87 5.89
C GLY A 341 -0.99 -17.01 5.00
N LEU A 342 -1.51 -15.89 4.50
CA LEU A 342 -0.85 -14.94 3.59
C LEU A 342 -0.44 -13.65 4.33
N GLY A 343 0.52 -12.92 3.79
CA GLY A 343 0.77 -11.52 4.17
C GLY A 343 -0.07 -10.51 3.36
N VAL A 344 0.21 -9.22 3.54
CA VAL A 344 -0.50 -8.10 2.86
C VAL A 344 0.51 -7.13 2.24
N SER A 345 0.16 -6.61 1.05
CA SER A 345 0.93 -5.60 0.33
C SER A 345 0.01 -4.46 -0.10
N LEU A 346 0.47 -3.21 -0.01
CA LEU A 346 -0.29 -2.02 -0.37
C LEU A 346 0.49 -1.20 -1.43
N PRO A 347 0.08 -1.17 -2.70
CA PRO A 347 0.58 -0.17 -3.64
C PRO A 347 0.14 1.24 -3.22
N LEU A 348 1.02 2.01 -2.57
CA LEU A 348 0.85 3.46 -2.41
C LEU A 348 1.19 4.19 -3.72
N LEU A 349 0.51 3.81 -4.80
CA LEU A 349 0.37 4.72 -5.93
C LEU A 349 -0.22 6.04 -5.42
N LEU A 350 -1.28 5.93 -4.58
CA LEU A 350 -2.21 6.95 -4.09
C LEU A 350 -1.98 7.64 -2.71
N SER A 351 -0.78 8.17 -2.38
CA SER A 351 -0.46 9.03 -1.19
C SER A 351 -0.24 8.36 0.20
N PRO A 352 0.71 8.86 1.04
CA PRO A 352 1.08 8.25 2.32
C PRO A 352 0.32 8.75 3.56
N MET A 353 -0.56 9.78 3.47
CA MET A 353 -1.36 10.20 4.64
C MET A 353 -2.17 9.02 5.24
N LEU A 354 -2.49 8.01 4.42
CA LEU A 354 -3.18 6.80 4.86
C LEU A 354 -2.38 5.86 5.76
N SER A 355 -1.09 6.11 5.99
CA SER A 355 -0.36 5.43 7.06
C SER A 355 -0.92 5.72 8.47
N LEU A 356 -1.69 6.82 8.63
CA LEU A 356 -2.48 7.09 9.84
C LEU A 356 -3.79 6.31 9.92
N ALA A 357 -4.27 5.69 8.83
CA ALA A 357 -5.55 4.98 8.77
C ALA A 357 -5.45 3.47 9.07
N PHE A 358 -4.24 2.91 9.18
CA PHE A 358 -4.00 1.49 9.46
C PHE A 358 -3.24 1.33 10.79
N GLY A 359 -3.99 1.48 11.90
CA GLY A 359 -3.44 1.99 13.15
C GLY A 359 -2.94 1.02 14.23
N ARG A 360 -3.26 -0.30 14.24
CA ARG A 360 -2.56 -1.31 15.07
C ARG A 360 -3.02 -2.78 14.92
N CYS A 361 -2.11 -3.59 14.36
CA CYS A 361 -1.74 -4.98 14.69
C CYS A 361 -2.81 -6.07 14.92
N MET A 362 -2.43 -7.32 14.63
CA MET A 362 -2.94 -8.45 15.40
C MET A 362 -2.46 -8.38 16.85
N ASP A 363 -3.35 -8.69 17.80
CA ASP A 363 -2.96 -8.91 19.21
C ASP A 363 -2.24 -10.27 19.39
N ARG A 364 -1.90 -10.63 20.64
CA ARG A 364 -1.23 -11.91 20.96
C ARG A 364 -2.09 -13.14 20.68
N ASP A 365 -3.39 -12.95 20.49
CA ASP A 365 -4.40 -13.99 20.23
C ASP A 365 -4.80 -14.00 18.74
N GLY A 366 -4.21 -13.10 17.93
CA GLY A 366 -4.33 -13.03 16.48
C GLY A 366 -5.50 -12.17 15.95
N ASN A 367 -6.15 -11.34 16.77
CA ASN A 367 -7.33 -10.59 16.33
C ASN A 367 -6.94 -9.34 15.52
N LEU A 368 -7.47 -9.20 14.30
CA LEU A 368 -7.13 -8.12 13.37
C LEU A 368 -7.66 -6.76 13.86
N GLY A 369 -6.80 -5.96 14.49
CA GLY A 369 -7.06 -4.56 14.81
C GLY A 369 -6.84 -3.65 13.60
N ILE A 370 -7.92 -3.00 13.13
CA ILE A 370 -7.84 -1.90 12.16
C ILE A 370 -8.39 -0.64 12.84
N ALA A 371 -7.48 0.15 13.38
CA ALA A 371 -7.77 1.46 13.94
C ALA A 371 -7.62 2.54 12.86
N ILE A 372 -8.71 3.24 12.57
CA ILE A 372 -8.85 4.20 11.47
C ILE A 372 -8.85 5.61 12.06
N VAL A 373 -8.07 6.53 11.47
CA VAL A 373 -8.20 7.97 11.74
C VAL A 373 -8.87 8.61 10.53
N ALA A 374 -10.17 8.92 10.66
CA ALA A 374 -10.91 9.67 9.64
C ALA A 374 -10.54 11.17 9.71
N PRO A 375 -10.39 11.88 8.56
CA PRO A 375 -9.92 13.26 8.54
C PRO A 375 -10.94 14.31 9.05
N HIS A 376 -12.19 13.93 9.31
CA HIS A 376 -13.30 14.83 9.65
C HIS A 376 -13.29 15.41 11.09
N THR A 377 -12.16 15.39 11.80
CA THR A 377 -11.99 15.99 13.13
C THR A 377 -10.99 17.15 13.19
N LEU A 378 -10.52 17.65 12.03
CA LEU A 378 -9.60 18.79 11.90
C LEU A 378 -10.26 20.03 11.28
N GLU A 379 -11.46 20.41 11.77
CA GLU A 379 -11.96 21.79 11.60
C GLU A 379 -11.61 22.65 12.83
N ALA A 380 -11.33 23.93 12.59
CA ALA A 380 -10.62 24.77 13.55
C ALA A 380 -11.51 25.34 14.67
N SER A 381 -11.33 24.84 15.90
CA SER A 381 -11.64 25.60 17.12
C SER A 381 -10.59 25.32 18.20
N GLY A 382 -10.23 26.33 18.97
CA GLY A 382 -9.12 26.28 19.94
C GLY A 382 -9.46 25.61 21.28
N GLY A 383 -10.01 24.39 21.24
CA GLY A 383 -10.32 23.56 22.41
C GLY A 383 -9.52 22.25 22.44
N ASP A 384 -9.49 21.57 23.58
CA ASP A 384 -8.82 20.27 23.73
C ASP A 384 -9.47 19.19 22.83
N VAL A 385 -8.63 18.37 22.19
CA VAL A 385 -9.08 17.31 21.25
C VAL A 385 -9.51 16.06 22.02
N GLU A 386 -10.81 15.75 22.05
CA GLU A 386 -11.31 14.46 22.56
C GLU A 386 -11.00 13.33 21.55
N LEU A 387 -10.24 12.32 21.98
CA LEU A 387 -10.04 11.06 21.25
C LEU A 387 -10.95 9.97 21.82
N GLY A 388 -12.03 9.65 21.09
CA GLY A 388 -12.89 8.51 21.41
C GLY A 388 -12.30 7.19 20.91
N LEU A 389 -12.06 6.24 21.82
CA LEU A 389 -11.70 4.86 21.47
C LEU A 389 -12.96 3.99 21.52
N GLY A 390 -13.36 3.46 20.37
CA GLY A 390 -14.41 2.45 20.27
C GLY A 390 -13.82 1.04 20.24
N PHE A 391 -14.33 0.15 21.08
CA PHE A 391 -14.05 -1.29 21.02
C PHE A 391 -15.28 -2.03 20.51
N TRP A 392 -15.07 -3.08 19.71
CA TRP A 392 -16.15 -3.94 19.21
C TRP A 392 -15.88 -5.39 19.61
N SER A 393 -16.71 -5.93 20.50
CA SER A 393 -16.72 -7.36 20.81
C SER A 393 -17.57 -8.10 19.78
N GLY A 394 -17.03 -9.16 19.19
CA GLY A 394 -17.73 -10.02 18.23
C GLY A 394 -18.81 -10.92 18.84
N ASP A 395 -19.33 -10.60 20.03
CA ASP A 395 -20.31 -11.38 20.78
C ASP A 395 -21.76 -10.92 20.58
N GLY A 396 -21.98 -9.85 19.81
CA GLY A 396 -23.31 -9.30 19.53
C GLY A 396 -23.91 -8.49 20.69
N SER A 397 -23.14 -8.22 21.75
CA SER A 397 -23.52 -7.24 22.77
C SER A 397 -23.30 -5.81 22.26
N GLY A 398 -24.09 -4.85 22.76
CA GLY A 398 -24.18 -3.50 22.19
C GLY A 398 -22.92 -2.65 22.37
N SER A 399 -22.64 -1.76 21.42
CA SER A 399 -21.46 -0.90 21.43
C SER A 399 -21.40 0.03 22.64
N TYR A 400 -20.24 0.05 23.31
CA TYR A 400 -19.94 0.90 24.45
C TYR A 400 -18.82 1.89 24.12
N TRP A 401 -18.99 3.14 24.54
CA TRP A 401 -18.01 4.21 24.35
C TRP A 401 -17.42 4.61 25.70
N GLU A 402 -16.13 4.36 25.90
CA GLU A 402 -15.42 4.78 27.12
C GLU A 402 -14.50 5.98 26.84
N ARG A 403 -14.49 6.94 27.78
CA ARG A 403 -13.87 8.26 27.58
C ARG A 403 -12.50 8.30 28.26
N VAL A 404 -11.41 8.34 27.48
CA VAL A 404 -10.04 8.25 27.99
C VAL A 404 -9.33 9.60 27.85
N ASN A 405 -9.17 10.31 28.98
CA ASN A 405 -8.36 11.53 29.04
C ASN A 405 -6.87 11.20 29.17
N LEU A 406 -6.05 11.62 28.20
CA LEU A 406 -4.59 11.55 28.27
C LEU A 406 -4.00 12.85 28.86
N PRO A 407 -3.04 12.77 29.81
CA PRO A 407 -2.39 13.96 30.35
C PRO A 407 -1.48 14.64 29.32
N ARG A 408 -1.39 15.98 29.36
CA ARG A 408 -0.58 16.78 28.43
C ARG A 408 0.91 16.41 28.54
N LEU A 409 1.50 15.95 27.43
CA LEU A 409 2.87 15.41 27.37
C LEU A 409 3.99 16.45 27.17
N PHE A 410 3.66 17.75 27.05
CA PHE A 410 4.65 18.81 26.88
C PHE A 410 4.31 20.03 27.76
N PRO A 411 5.28 20.60 28.50
CA PRO A 411 5.13 21.90 29.14
C PRO A 411 5.28 23.04 28.11
N ASP A 412 4.63 24.17 28.39
CA ASP A 412 4.63 25.35 27.53
C ASP A 412 6.02 26.02 27.48
N ARG A 413 6.39 26.57 26.31
CA ARG A 413 7.70 27.22 26.03
C ARG A 413 7.67 28.74 26.28
N SER A 414 6.89 29.20 27.26
CA SER A 414 6.59 30.62 27.50
C SER A 414 7.37 31.27 28.67
N THR A 415 8.28 30.55 29.34
CA THR A 415 9.08 31.09 30.47
C THR A 415 10.58 30.78 30.36
N PRO A 416 11.48 31.72 30.72
CA PRO A 416 12.93 31.47 30.77
C PRO A 416 13.33 30.65 32.02
N PRO A 417 14.45 29.90 31.97
CA PRO A 417 14.86 29.03 33.08
C PRO A 417 15.46 29.82 34.27
N PRO A 418 15.19 29.41 35.51
CA PRO A 418 15.90 29.91 36.69
C PRO A 418 17.33 29.34 36.77
N PRO A 419 18.25 29.98 37.53
CA PRO A 419 19.63 29.51 37.68
C PRO A 419 19.73 28.19 38.47
N THR A 420 20.82 27.47 38.25
CA THR A 420 21.06 26.11 38.76
C THR A 420 21.32 26.03 40.26
N ALA A 421 20.73 25.02 40.90
CA ALA A 421 21.13 24.48 42.20
C ALA A 421 21.03 22.94 42.17
N MET A 422 21.96 22.23 42.82
CA MET A 422 21.98 20.77 42.87
C MET A 422 21.22 20.20 44.09
N PRO A 423 20.80 18.92 44.06
CA PRO A 423 19.67 18.44 44.87
C PRO A 423 20.05 17.94 46.26
N VAL A 424 19.04 17.83 47.13
CA VAL A 424 19.08 17.04 48.38
C VAL A 424 17.87 16.10 48.42
N THR A 425 18.11 14.88 48.88
CA THR A 425 17.17 13.77 49.10
C THR A 425 15.99 14.18 50.03
N SER A 426 14.79 13.59 49.96
CA SER A 426 14.53 12.19 50.33
C SER A 426 13.12 11.64 49.98
N VAL A 427 12.94 10.34 50.22
CA VAL A 427 11.80 9.42 49.99
C VAL A 427 11.49 8.72 51.36
N PRO A 428 10.32 8.09 51.72
CA PRO A 428 9.10 7.64 50.97
C PRO A 428 7.71 7.87 51.69
N CYS A 429 6.63 7.23 51.15
CA CYS A 429 5.67 6.33 51.85
C CYS A 429 4.14 6.66 52.01
N LEU A 430 3.33 5.91 51.23
CA LEU A 430 2.16 5.05 51.61
C LEU A 430 0.78 5.59 52.12
N LYS A 431 -0.28 5.16 51.39
CA LYS A 431 -1.69 4.77 51.81
C LYS A 431 -2.61 5.88 52.37
N ALA A 432 -3.92 5.98 52.08
CA ALA A 432 -4.97 4.98 51.84
C ALA A 432 -6.27 5.58 51.22
N ASP A 433 -7.18 4.72 50.74
CA ASP A 433 -8.57 5.02 50.30
C ASP A 433 -9.62 4.73 51.44
N PRO A 434 -10.95 4.80 51.19
CA PRO A 434 -11.83 5.97 51.01
C PRO A 434 -12.91 6.01 52.16
N PRO A 435 -14.12 6.67 52.11
CA PRO A 435 -15.28 6.18 51.30
C PRO A 435 -16.50 7.14 50.98
N VAL A 436 -17.40 6.67 50.08
CA VAL A 436 -18.91 6.68 50.20
C VAL A 436 -19.83 7.90 49.80
N ARG A 437 -20.73 7.60 48.82
CA ARG A 437 -22.17 7.99 48.55
C ARG A 437 -22.66 9.41 48.13
N HIS A 438 -23.19 9.47 46.89
CA HIS A 438 -24.57 9.82 46.41
C HIS A 438 -25.71 10.22 47.41
N PRO A 439 -26.90 10.73 46.95
CA PRO A 439 -27.23 11.54 45.73
C PRO A 439 -28.35 12.62 45.93
N GLN A 440 -28.62 13.51 44.95
CA GLN A 440 -29.93 14.16 44.68
C GLN A 440 -29.91 15.02 43.37
N ARG A 441 -31.02 15.69 42.98
CA ARG A 441 -32.09 15.27 42.04
C ARG A 441 -32.84 16.54 41.51
N CYS A 442 -33.57 16.45 40.39
CA CYS A 442 -34.58 17.46 39.89
C CYS A 442 -34.02 18.82 39.37
N ASN A 443 -34.69 19.61 38.50
CA ASN A 443 -35.94 19.47 37.71
C ASN A 443 -36.07 20.49 36.54
N ALA A 444 -36.89 20.16 35.51
CA ALA A 444 -37.51 21.05 34.48
C ALA A 444 -36.54 21.91 33.58
N GLY A 445 -36.90 22.56 32.47
CA GLY A 445 -38.13 22.74 31.65
C GLY A 445 -37.94 24.03 30.78
N LEU A 446 -38.36 24.22 29.52
CA LEU A 446 -39.69 24.05 28.91
C LEU A 446 -39.66 24.12 27.34
N ARG A 447 -40.86 24.02 26.75
CA ARG A 447 -41.34 24.16 25.34
C ARG A 447 -40.79 25.36 24.53
N ARG A 448 -40.92 25.55 23.19
CA ARG A 448 -41.34 24.84 21.94
C ARG A 448 -42.07 25.84 20.99
N TYR A 449 -41.59 26.08 19.76
CA TYR A 449 -42.26 26.75 18.59
C TYR A 449 -41.33 26.64 17.33
N GLY A 450 -41.72 26.85 16.06
CA GLY A 450 -43.08 26.99 15.46
C GLY A 450 -43.14 27.50 13.99
N ALA A 451 -43.62 26.67 13.05
CA ALA A 451 -44.22 26.97 11.72
C ALA A 451 -43.35 27.37 10.48
N SER A 452 -43.95 27.22 9.29
CA SER A 452 -43.47 27.46 7.89
C SER A 452 -44.71 27.52 6.94
N PRO A 453 -44.64 27.56 5.58
CA PRO A 453 -43.58 27.95 4.61
C PRO A 453 -43.93 29.29 3.86
N PRO A 454 -44.47 29.45 2.60
CA PRO A 454 -44.74 28.58 1.42
C PRO A 454 -44.33 29.11 -0.01
N ALA A 455 -44.41 28.20 -1.01
CA ALA A 455 -44.79 28.38 -2.44
C ALA A 455 -43.83 28.97 -3.53
N THR A 456 -44.05 28.50 -4.78
CA THR A 456 -43.31 28.71 -6.07
C THR A 456 -44.30 29.05 -7.21
N PRO A 457 -43.88 29.47 -8.44
CA PRO A 457 -44.04 28.58 -9.63
C PRO A 457 -43.15 28.79 -10.91
N LEU A 458 -42.69 27.66 -11.49
CA LEU A 458 -42.68 27.21 -12.92
C LEU A 458 -42.47 28.13 -14.17
N ALA A 459 -41.29 28.00 -14.81
CA ALA A 459 -41.03 27.37 -16.15
C ALA A 459 -41.49 28.06 -17.51
N PRO A 460 -41.36 27.42 -18.72
CA PRO A 460 -40.26 27.63 -19.71
C PRO A 460 -40.80 27.80 -21.19
N PRO A 461 -40.22 27.30 -22.33
CA PRO A 461 -38.84 26.97 -22.81
C PRO A 461 -38.47 27.55 -24.22
N ARG A 462 -37.25 27.31 -24.78
CA ARG A 462 -36.96 27.00 -26.23
C ARG A 462 -35.45 26.81 -26.60
N SER A 463 -35.21 26.06 -27.69
CA SER A 463 -33.91 25.76 -28.38
C SER A 463 -33.89 26.40 -29.81
N PRO A 464 -32.90 26.22 -30.75
CA PRO A 464 -31.97 25.09 -30.99
C PRO A 464 -30.51 25.46 -31.41
N VAL A 465 -29.78 24.47 -31.95
CA VAL A 465 -28.34 24.43 -32.33
C VAL A 465 -28.11 24.82 -33.81
N PRO A 466 -26.88 25.21 -34.21
CA PRO A 466 -26.19 24.47 -35.28
C PRO A 466 -24.69 24.20 -35.02
N SER A 467 -24.12 23.20 -35.72
CA SER A 467 -22.73 22.71 -35.63
C SER A 467 -21.90 23.08 -36.87
N LEU A 468 -20.55 22.98 -36.79
CA LEU A 468 -19.58 22.92 -37.91
C LEU A 468 -18.18 22.43 -37.36
N PRO A 469 -17.11 22.18 -38.16
CA PRO A 469 -16.45 20.87 -38.20
C PRO A 469 -14.95 20.88 -37.76
N PRO A 470 -14.16 19.79 -37.88
CA PRO A 470 -12.86 19.65 -37.20
C PRO A 470 -11.65 20.19 -37.98
N CYS A 471 -10.53 20.38 -37.28
CA CYS A 471 -9.20 20.64 -37.85
C CYS A 471 -8.38 19.34 -38.04
N THR A 472 -7.38 19.40 -38.92
CA THR A 472 -6.54 18.27 -39.35
C THR A 472 -5.12 18.29 -38.75
N LEU A 473 -4.43 17.16 -38.95
CA LEU A 473 -2.97 16.93 -39.01
C LEU A 473 -2.16 18.17 -39.48
N ASP A 474 -0.92 18.40 -39.05
CA ASP A 474 0.29 17.58 -39.33
C ASP A 474 1.50 17.93 -38.41
N GLU A 475 2.58 17.13 -38.55
CA GLU A 475 3.91 17.10 -37.86
C GLU A 475 4.01 16.40 -36.49
#